data_AF-A0A5J9T532-F1
#
_entry.id   AF-A0A5J9T532-F1
#
_cell.length_a   1.000
_cell.length_b   1.000
_cell.length_c   1.000
_cell.angle_alpha   90.00
_cell.angle_beta   90.00
_cell.angle_gamma   90.00
#
_symmetry.space_group_name_H-M   'P 1'
#
loop_
_entity.id
_entity.type
_entity.pdbx_description
1 polymer ?
#
loop_
_entity_poly.entity_id
_entity_poly.type
_entity_poly.pdbx_seq_one_letter_code
_entity_poly.pdbx_strand_id
1 'polypeptide(L)'
;MALPKMPKIFIVVFFPVVAVASVLFFCFQIFSLVARNRRGGGLPSHRRAGGYVRVREAGGEEALVRFPGGEALTVTAILQAPREVVAKSAHSTLFRAELSAGEAIALLRIVAPACAVGAMEAVAAARVLGAVRHANLVPIRAFYVSPRGEKLLVHPFHAARSLRRFLQGLCSSTWKIICKLSIGIAKGLYHLHTASQIPIIHGNLKTNNIMLDADFQPRISDFGHYLLLNPAAAKEMLETSAVQGYKAPELIKMRDVTRESDVYSLGVIMLKMLAQKVVQNSEKEENLKAYNELATACCNPSPSSRPDTKEILKRLEDIQDNS
;
A
#
# COMPACT_ATOMS: atom_id res chain seq x y z
N MET A 1 -53.09 -0.08 -55.86
CA MET A 1 -52.37 -1.35 -55.66
C MET A 1 -52.36 -1.67 -54.17
N ALA A 2 -53.08 -2.70 -53.75
CA ALA A 2 -53.14 -3.12 -52.36
C ALA A 2 -51.91 -3.99 -52.02
N LEU A 3 -51.19 -3.65 -50.95
CA LEU A 3 -50.10 -4.48 -50.41
C LEU A 3 -50.67 -5.83 -49.95
N PRO A 4 -49.99 -6.97 -50.23
CA PRO A 4 -50.45 -8.27 -49.78
C PRO A 4 -50.39 -8.33 -48.24
N LYS A 5 -51.51 -8.72 -47.61
CA LYS A 5 -51.56 -8.96 -46.16
C LYS A 5 -50.69 -10.17 -45.83
N MET A 6 -49.64 -9.95 -45.05
CA MET A 6 -48.81 -11.04 -44.53
C MET A 6 -49.63 -12.00 -43.65
N PRO A 7 -49.40 -13.31 -43.73
CA PRO A 7 -50.14 -14.29 -42.94
C PRO A 7 -49.87 -14.08 -41.44
N LYS A 8 -50.93 -14.00 -40.63
CA LYS A 8 -50.86 -13.71 -39.18
C LYS A 8 -49.95 -14.67 -38.40
N ILE A 9 -49.77 -15.89 -38.89
CA ILE A 9 -48.86 -16.91 -38.33
C ILE A 9 -47.38 -16.45 -38.36
N PHE A 10 -46.99 -15.71 -39.40
CA PHE A 10 -45.63 -15.18 -39.53
C PHE A 10 -45.32 -14.16 -38.44
N ILE A 11 -46.29 -13.33 -38.05
CA ILE A 11 -46.08 -12.31 -37.01
C ILE A 11 -46.00 -12.95 -35.61
N VAL A 12 -46.84 -13.95 -35.33
CA VAL A 12 -46.97 -14.55 -33.99
C VAL A 12 -45.82 -15.51 -33.65
N VAL A 13 -45.17 -16.12 -34.65
CA VAL A 13 -44.08 -17.09 -34.40
C VAL A 13 -42.71 -16.51 -34.73
N PHE A 14 -42.57 -15.74 -35.82
CA PHE A 14 -41.26 -15.28 -36.27
C PHE A 14 -40.67 -14.19 -35.38
N PHE A 15 -41.48 -13.20 -34.97
CA PHE A 15 -41.01 -12.11 -34.11
C PHE A 15 -40.52 -12.56 -32.73
N PRO A 16 -41.23 -13.43 -31.97
CA PRO A 16 -40.72 -13.89 -30.69
C PRO A 16 -39.46 -14.75 -30.82
N VAL A 17 -39.32 -15.55 -31.88
CA VAL A 17 -38.09 -16.33 -32.13
C VAL A 17 -36.90 -15.42 -32.43
N VAL A 18 -37.10 -14.40 -33.27
CA VAL A 18 -36.06 -13.40 -33.55
C VAL A 18 -35.71 -12.58 -32.31
N ALA A 19 -36.69 -12.22 -31.48
CA ALA A 19 -36.47 -11.51 -30.22
C ALA A 19 -35.66 -12.34 -29.21
N VAL A 20 -36.01 -13.62 -29.04
CA VAL A 20 -35.25 -14.54 -28.16
C VAL A 20 -33.82 -14.74 -28.66
N ALA A 21 -33.64 -14.95 -29.98
CA ALA A 21 -32.30 -15.06 -30.57
C ALA A 21 -31.47 -13.78 -30.37
N SER A 22 -32.10 -12.61 -30.46
CA SER A 22 -31.45 -11.32 -30.24
C SER A 22 -30.99 -11.15 -28.78
N VAL A 23 -31.84 -11.54 -27.81
CA VAL A 23 -31.48 -11.49 -26.38
C VAL A 23 -30.34 -12.46 -26.07
N LEU A 24 -30.39 -13.69 -26.60
CA LEU A 24 -29.31 -14.67 -26.40
C LEU A 24 -27.99 -14.20 -27.01
N PHE A 25 -28.04 -13.56 -28.18
CA PHE A 25 -26.85 -12.96 -28.81
C PHE A 25 -26.27 -11.82 -27.95
N PHE A 26 -27.11 -10.92 -27.42
CA PHE A 26 -26.66 -9.86 -26.51
C PHE A 26 -26.09 -10.40 -25.20
N CYS A 27 -26.73 -11.42 -24.60
CA CYS A 27 -26.22 -12.11 -23.42
C CYS A 27 -24.85 -12.75 -23.69
N PHE A 28 -24.66 -13.37 -24.87
CA PHE A 28 -23.38 -13.93 -25.28
C PHE A 28 -22.31 -12.83 -25.48
N GLN A 29 -22.66 -11.69 -26.10
CA GLN A 29 -21.73 -10.57 -26.26
C GLN A 29 -21.31 -9.99 -24.90
N ILE A 30 -22.24 -9.80 -23.97
CA ILE A 30 -21.95 -9.34 -22.60
C ILE A 30 -21.09 -10.36 -21.85
N PHE A 31 -21.43 -11.65 -21.93
CA PHE A 31 -20.63 -12.71 -21.31
C PHE A 31 -19.22 -12.77 -21.90
N SER A 32 -19.07 -12.61 -23.21
CA SER A 32 -17.77 -12.53 -23.90
C SER A 32 -16.96 -11.31 -23.47
N LEU A 33 -17.61 -10.17 -23.27
CA LEU A 33 -17.00 -8.93 -22.79
C LEU A 33 -16.54 -9.07 -21.33
N VAL A 34 -17.38 -9.62 -20.46
CA VAL A 34 -17.05 -9.92 -19.05
C VAL A 34 -15.95 -10.98 -18.96
N ALA A 35 -15.98 -12.00 -19.82
CA ALA A 35 -14.95 -13.03 -19.89
C ALA A 35 -13.62 -12.47 -20.43
N ARG A 36 -13.63 -11.56 -21.41
CA ARG A 36 -12.43 -10.81 -21.85
C ARG A 36 -11.91 -9.92 -20.74
N ASN A 37 -12.77 -9.26 -19.98
CA ASN A 37 -12.36 -8.39 -18.88
C ASN A 37 -11.76 -9.20 -17.71
N ARG A 38 -12.24 -10.44 -17.49
CA ARG A 38 -11.66 -11.37 -16.50
C ARG A 38 -10.34 -12.01 -16.95
N ARG A 39 -10.12 -12.18 -18.26
CA ARG A 39 -8.84 -12.66 -18.83
C ARG A 39 -7.83 -11.53 -19.09
N GLY A 40 -8.26 -10.27 -18.94
CA GLY A 40 -7.45 -9.07 -19.15
C GLY A 40 -6.71 -8.54 -17.91
N GLY A 41 -6.68 -9.30 -16.80
CA GLY A 41 -5.90 -8.97 -15.60
C GLY A 41 -4.38 -9.16 -15.74
N GLY A 42 -3.84 -8.99 -16.95
CA GLY A 42 -2.40 -8.84 -17.15
C GLY A 42 -2.02 -7.39 -16.84
N LEU A 43 -0.93 -7.20 -16.10
CA LEU A 43 -0.37 -5.87 -15.85
C LEU A 43 -0.28 -5.08 -17.16
N PRO A 44 -0.75 -3.82 -17.21
CA PRO A 44 -0.55 -2.99 -18.38
C PRO A 44 0.95 -2.82 -18.65
N SER A 45 1.36 -3.02 -19.90
CA SER A 45 2.71 -2.73 -20.36
C SER A 45 2.96 -1.23 -20.20
N HIS A 46 3.63 -0.85 -19.13
CA HIS A 46 4.02 0.52 -18.90
C HIS A 46 4.98 0.97 -20.00
N ARG A 47 4.54 1.92 -20.83
CA ARG A 47 5.44 2.65 -21.73
C ARG A 47 6.52 3.34 -20.90
N ARG A 48 7.73 3.30 -21.45
CA ARG A 48 9.03 3.75 -20.91
C ARG A 48 8.91 5.01 -20.05
N ALA A 49 9.30 4.87 -18.78
CA ALA A 49 9.77 5.97 -17.95
C ALA A 49 10.96 5.48 -17.10
N GLY A 50 12.14 6.04 -17.34
CA GLY A 50 13.30 6.06 -16.43
C GLY A 50 14.08 4.77 -16.19
N GLY A 51 15.24 4.60 -16.86
CA GLY A 51 16.51 4.15 -16.26
C GLY A 51 16.61 2.92 -15.33
N TYR A 52 15.72 1.93 -15.34
CA TYR A 52 15.91 0.72 -14.50
C TYR A 52 16.90 -0.27 -15.15
N VAL A 53 18.10 -0.40 -14.59
CA VAL A 53 19.12 -1.34 -15.06
C VAL A 53 18.83 -2.74 -14.51
N ARG A 54 18.57 -3.70 -15.41
CA ARG A 54 18.54 -5.14 -15.10
C ARG A 54 19.95 -5.69 -15.30
N VAL A 55 20.59 -6.17 -14.25
CA VAL A 55 21.77 -7.04 -14.39
C VAL A 55 21.27 -8.48 -14.22
N ARG A 56 21.34 -9.27 -15.30
CA ARG A 56 21.21 -10.73 -15.26
C ARG A 56 22.65 -11.26 -15.33
N GLU A 57 23.15 -11.86 -14.26
CA GLU A 57 24.35 -12.70 -14.37
C GLU A 57 23.91 -14.12 -14.76
N ALA A 58 24.74 -14.78 -15.57
CA ALA A 58 24.40 -16.05 -16.21
C ALA A 58 24.36 -17.19 -15.19
N GLY A 59 23.20 -17.83 -15.03
CA GLY A 59 23.04 -19.07 -14.26
C GLY A 59 22.22 -18.96 -12.98
N GLY A 60 20.93 -18.61 -13.09
CA GLY A 60 19.96 -18.61 -11.99
C GLY A 60 18.94 -17.46 -12.07
N GLU A 61 17.82 -17.56 -11.35
CA GLU A 61 16.82 -16.46 -11.20
C GLU A 61 17.33 -15.30 -10.31
N GLU A 62 18.65 -15.14 -10.17
CA GLU A 62 19.22 -14.03 -9.42
C GLU A 62 18.98 -12.70 -10.15
N ALA A 63 18.45 -11.72 -9.42
CA ALA A 63 18.18 -10.42 -10.00
C ALA A 63 18.30 -9.32 -8.95
N LEU A 64 19.14 -8.33 -9.23
CA LEU A 64 19.17 -7.06 -8.51
C LEU A 64 18.51 -5.98 -9.36
N VAL A 65 17.46 -5.37 -8.82
CA VAL A 65 16.78 -4.20 -9.38
C VAL A 65 17.14 -3.00 -8.51
N ARG A 66 17.69 -1.96 -9.12
CA ARG A 66 18.06 -0.72 -8.44
C ARG A 66 17.02 0.36 -8.72
N PHE A 67 16.83 1.23 -7.75
CA PHE A 67 15.93 2.38 -7.81
C PHE A 67 16.72 3.65 -7.43
N PRO A 68 16.18 4.86 -7.69
CA PRO A 68 16.88 6.10 -7.38
C PRO A 68 17.48 6.15 -5.96
N GLY A 69 18.77 6.48 -5.87
CA GLY A 69 19.62 6.50 -4.67
C GLY A 69 20.14 5.13 -4.21
N GLY A 70 20.04 4.11 -5.07
CA GLY A 70 20.58 2.77 -4.89
C GLY A 70 21.56 2.35 -6.00
N GLU A 71 22.04 3.31 -6.79
CA GLU A 71 22.87 3.09 -7.98
C GLU A 71 24.18 2.39 -7.62
N ALA A 72 24.80 2.76 -6.49
CA ALA A 72 26.04 2.17 -5.99
C ALA A 72 25.87 0.79 -5.33
N LEU A 73 24.64 0.30 -5.14
CA LEU A 73 24.40 -0.97 -4.45
C LEU A 73 24.81 -2.14 -5.34
N THR A 74 25.61 -3.06 -4.81
CA THR A 74 25.96 -4.32 -5.47
C THR A 74 25.42 -5.51 -4.68
N VAL A 75 25.27 -6.66 -5.34
CA VAL A 75 24.86 -7.90 -4.67
C VAL A 75 25.84 -8.22 -3.54
N THR A 76 27.14 -8.16 -3.83
CA THR A 76 28.21 -8.38 -2.85
C THR A 76 28.11 -7.43 -1.65
N ALA A 77 27.92 -6.13 -1.88
CA ALA A 77 27.80 -5.15 -0.80
C ALA A 77 26.56 -5.41 0.09
N ILE A 78 25.44 -5.86 -0.49
CA ILE A 78 24.22 -6.17 0.28
C ILE A 78 24.40 -7.47 1.08
N LEU A 79 24.94 -8.52 0.46
CA LEU A 79 25.01 -9.85 1.07
C LEU A 79 26.15 -9.99 2.08
N GLN A 80 27.25 -9.27 1.92
CA GLN A 80 28.40 -9.34 2.84
C GLN A 80 28.35 -8.28 3.94
N ALA A 81 27.41 -7.32 3.88
CA ALA A 81 27.26 -6.30 4.90
C ALA A 81 27.08 -6.92 6.31
N PRO A 82 27.89 -6.49 7.30
CA PRO A 82 27.62 -6.76 8.71
C PRO A 82 26.20 -6.33 9.04
N ARG A 83 25.46 -7.21 9.72
CA ARG A 83 24.04 -6.97 9.97
C ARG A 83 23.58 -7.51 11.31
N GLU A 84 22.66 -6.78 11.93
CA GLU A 84 21.99 -7.17 13.17
C GLU A 84 20.48 -7.28 12.96
N VAL A 85 19.83 -8.17 13.71
CA VAL A 85 18.38 -8.35 13.64
C VAL A 85 17.70 -7.19 14.36
N VAL A 86 16.87 -6.44 13.63
CA VAL A 86 16.03 -5.36 14.19
C VAL A 86 14.66 -5.90 14.59
N ALA A 87 14.06 -6.74 13.72
CA ALA A 87 12.74 -7.31 13.96
C ALA A 87 12.54 -8.62 13.21
N LYS A 88 11.65 -9.47 13.72
CA LYS A 88 11.17 -10.69 13.06
C LYS A 88 9.65 -10.68 13.00
N SER A 89 9.11 -11.15 11.88
CA SER A 89 7.71 -11.56 11.71
C SER A 89 7.68 -12.99 11.16
N ALA A 90 6.51 -13.61 11.12
CA ALA A 90 6.36 -14.96 10.58
C ALA A 90 6.83 -15.10 9.12
N HIS A 91 6.72 -14.03 8.33
CA HIS A 91 7.05 -14.02 6.90
C HIS A 91 8.37 -13.30 6.55
N SER A 92 8.95 -12.53 7.48
CA SER A 92 10.13 -11.71 7.17
C SER A 92 11.04 -11.44 8.36
N THR A 93 12.32 -11.20 8.07
CA THR A 93 13.28 -10.65 9.04
C THR A 93 13.78 -9.30 8.55
N LEU A 94 13.82 -8.33 9.45
CA LEU A 94 14.35 -7.00 9.22
C LEU A 94 15.74 -6.89 9.87
N PHE A 95 16.74 -6.52 9.09
CA PHE A 95 18.11 -6.32 9.54
C PHE A 95 18.52 -4.85 9.39
N ARG A 96 19.34 -4.37 10.33
CA ARG A 96 20.14 -3.15 10.17
C ARG A 96 21.50 -3.59 9.64
N ALA A 97 21.93 -3.03 8.53
CA ALA A 97 23.15 -3.43 7.84
C ALA A 97 24.04 -2.24 7.51
N GLU A 98 25.35 -2.43 7.62
CA GLU A 98 26.37 -1.44 7.28
C GLU A 98 26.90 -1.71 5.88
N LEU A 99 26.49 -0.90 4.90
CA LEU A 99 26.86 -1.12 3.50
C LEU A 99 28.23 -0.50 3.20
N SER A 100 29.10 -1.28 2.57
CA SER A 100 30.48 -0.90 2.24
C SER A 100 30.59 0.26 1.23
N ALA A 101 29.50 0.55 0.50
CA ALA A 101 29.45 1.58 -0.54
C ALA A 101 29.22 3.01 0.03
N GLY A 102 29.98 3.39 1.06
CA GLY A 102 29.99 4.76 1.63
C GLY A 102 29.42 4.93 3.04
N GLU A 103 29.64 3.98 3.96
CA GLU A 103 29.27 4.05 5.40
C GLU A 103 27.79 4.36 5.69
N ALA A 104 26.89 4.09 4.74
CA ALA A 104 25.46 4.29 4.92
C ALA A 104 24.82 3.04 5.55
N ILE A 105 24.14 3.24 6.69
CA ILE A 105 23.31 2.20 7.29
C ILE A 105 22.05 1.99 6.44
N ALA A 106 21.69 0.73 6.18
CA ALA A 106 20.48 0.34 5.47
C ALA A 106 19.60 -0.58 6.33
N LEU A 107 18.31 -0.61 6.00
CA LEU A 107 17.39 -1.64 6.47
C LEU A 107 17.17 -2.67 5.36
N LEU A 108 17.49 -3.93 5.67
CA LEU A 108 17.29 -5.06 4.77
C LEU A 108 16.10 -5.87 5.27
N ARG A 109 15.01 -5.89 4.50
CA ARG A 109 13.87 -6.77 4.76
C ARG A 109 13.99 -8.01 3.89
N ILE A 110 14.15 -9.17 4.51
CA ILE A 110 14.23 -10.46 3.84
C ILE A 110 12.91 -11.21 4.06
N VAL A 111 12.21 -11.51 2.97
CA VAL A 111 11.05 -12.40 2.96
C VAL A 111 11.53 -13.83 2.73
N ALA A 112 11.10 -14.73 3.60
CA ALA A 112 11.47 -16.14 3.51
C ALA A 112 10.92 -16.76 2.21
N PRO A 113 11.65 -17.70 1.56
CA PRO A 113 11.21 -18.29 0.29
C PRO A 113 9.83 -18.97 0.41
N ALA A 114 9.58 -19.66 1.52
CA ALA A 114 8.31 -20.34 1.81
C ALA A 114 7.11 -19.38 1.98
N CYS A 115 7.37 -18.08 2.14
CA CYS A 115 6.35 -17.05 2.32
C CYS A 115 6.22 -16.13 1.10
N ALA A 116 7.15 -16.21 0.14
CA ALA A 116 7.23 -15.29 -0.98
C ALA A 116 6.42 -15.76 -2.20
N VAL A 117 6.02 -14.81 -3.03
CA VAL A 117 5.55 -15.09 -4.40
C VAL A 117 6.72 -15.49 -5.33
N GLY A 118 6.39 -15.97 -6.53
CA GLY A 118 7.37 -16.32 -7.56
C GLY A 118 8.24 -15.12 -7.97
N ALA A 119 9.47 -15.38 -8.44
CA ALA A 119 10.43 -14.33 -8.77
C ALA A 119 9.90 -13.30 -9.78
N MET A 120 9.19 -13.76 -10.82
CA MET A 120 8.61 -12.88 -11.84
C MET A 120 7.59 -11.89 -11.25
N GLU A 121 6.66 -12.39 -10.43
CA GLU A 121 5.64 -11.58 -9.76
C GLU A 121 6.28 -10.60 -8.77
N ALA A 122 7.26 -11.07 -7.99
CA ALA A 122 7.95 -10.24 -7.02
C ALA A 122 8.72 -9.09 -7.68
N VAL A 123 9.40 -9.35 -8.81
CA VAL A 123 10.11 -8.31 -9.58
C VAL A 123 9.14 -7.31 -10.20
N ALA A 124 7.97 -7.77 -10.68
CA ALA A 124 6.94 -6.87 -11.22
C ALA A 124 6.39 -5.94 -10.12
N ALA A 125 6.04 -6.49 -8.96
CA ALA A 125 5.60 -5.70 -7.80
C ALA A 125 6.70 -4.72 -7.34
N ALA A 126 7.94 -5.19 -7.20
CA ALA A 126 9.06 -4.36 -6.78
C ALA A 126 9.29 -3.15 -7.71
N ARG A 127 9.09 -3.30 -9.03
CA ARG A 127 9.22 -2.17 -9.98
C ARG A 127 8.18 -1.09 -9.75
N VAL A 128 6.94 -1.47 -9.46
CA VAL A 128 5.87 -0.52 -9.14
C VAL A 128 6.17 0.19 -7.83
N LEU A 129 6.50 -0.57 -6.79
CA LEU A 129 6.78 -0.01 -5.46
C LEU A 129 8.04 0.85 -5.44
N GLY A 130 9.08 0.43 -6.15
CA GLY A 130 10.37 1.11 -6.19
C GLY A 130 10.39 2.40 -7.02
N ALA A 131 9.37 2.65 -7.84
CA ALA A 131 9.19 3.92 -8.54
C ALA A 131 8.64 5.04 -7.64
N VAL A 132 8.05 4.70 -6.50
CA VAL A 132 7.38 5.66 -5.61
C VAL A 132 8.38 6.57 -4.90
N ARG A 133 8.18 7.89 -4.97
CA ARG A 133 9.04 8.90 -4.31
C ARG A 133 8.19 10.02 -3.71
N HIS A 134 8.30 10.19 -2.39
CA HIS A 134 7.62 11.25 -1.65
C HIS A 134 8.31 11.49 -0.31
N ALA A 135 8.24 12.72 0.22
CA ALA A 135 8.90 13.09 1.49
C ALA A 135 8.40 12.26 2.69
N ASN A 136 7.11 11.91 2.69
CA ASN A 136 6.45 11.10 3.73
C ASN A 136 6.41 9.59 3.44
N LEU A 137 7.23 9.09 2.53
CA LEU A 137 7.33 7.65 2.23
C LEU A 137 8.80 7.21 2.36
N VAL A 138 9.04 6.02 2.92
CA VAL A 138 10.38 5.42 2.94
C VAL A 138 10.67 4.86 1.55
N PRO A 139 11.70 5.39 0.83
CA PRO A 139 11.98 4.92 -0.53
C PRO A 139 12.57 3.51 -0.50
N ILE A 140 12.29 2.73 -1.56
CA ILE A 140 13.01 1.49 -1.84
C ILE A 140 14.21 1.86 -2.70
N ARG A 141 15.41 1.45 -2.27
CA ARG A 141 16.69 1.69 -2.98
C ARG A 141 17.07 0.54 -3.90
N ALA A 142 16.80 -0.69 -3.47
CA ALA A 142 16.98 -1.86 -4.30
C ALA A 142 16.04 -2.99 -3.90
N PHE A 143 15.85 -3.93 -4.83
CA PHE A 143 15.18 -5.19 -4.63
C PHE A 143 16.05 -6.32 -5.19
N TYR A 144 16.27 -7.36 -4.41
CA TYR A 144 17.10 -8.49 -4.76
C TYR A 144 16.32 -9.80 -4.64
N VAL A 145 16.45 -10.66 -5.65
CA VAL A 145 15.97 -12.04 -5.61
C VAL A 145 17.19 -12.95 -5.48
N SER A 146 17.25 -13.72 -4.39
CA SER A 146 18.36 -14.66 -4.19
C SER A 146 18.17 -15.94 -5.02
N PRO A 147 19.26 -16.65 -5.37
CA PRO A 147 19.19 -17.97 -5.98
C PRO A 147 18.36 -18.99 -5.16
N ARG A 148 18.23 -18.76 -3.84
CA ARG A 148 17.44 -19.59 -2.91
C ARG A 148 15.97 -19.20 -2.85
N GLY A 149 15.53 -18.22 -3.66
CA GLY A 149 14.16 -17.75 -3.72
C GLY A 149 13.80 -16.71 -2.65
N GLU A 150 14.75 -16.22 -1.86
CA GLU A 150 14.51 -15.14 -0.90
C GLU A 150 14.27 -13.82 -1.64
N LYS A 151 13.42 -12.97 -1.07
CA LYS A 151 13.16 -11.63 -1.62
C LYS A 151 13.66 -10.59 -0.62
N LEU A 152 14.55 -9.71 -1.06
CA LEU A 152 15.20 -8.74 -0.22
C LEU A 152 14.89 -7.33 -0.70
N LEU A 153 14.37 -6.49 0.20
CA LEU A 153 14.19 -5.05 -0.01
C LEU A 153 15.26 -4.27 0.75
N VAL A 154 15.86 -3.27 0.08
CA VAL A 154 16.82 -2.35 0.67
C VAL A 154 16.17 -0.99 0.84
N HIS A 155 16.13 -0.51 2.09
CA HIS A 155 15.63 0.81 2.45
C HIS A 155 16.75 1.65 3.10
N PRO A 156 16.70 3.00 3.03
CA PRO A 156 17.57 3.80 3.87
C PRO A 156 17.26 3.53 5.35
N PHE A 157 18.29 3.50 6.19
CA PHE A 157 18.09 3.48 7.63
C PHE A 157 17.73 4.87 8.13
N HIS A 158 16.57 4.99 8.78
CA HIS A 158 16.24 6.15 9.58
C HIS A 158 16.53 5.78 11.03
N ALA A 159 17.52 6.41 11.65
CA ALA A 159 17.95 6.11 13.02
C ALA A 159 16.86 6.32 14.07
N ALA A 160 15.81 7.07 13.72
CA ALA A 160 14.70 7.33 14.61
C ALA A 160 13.60 6.26 14.54
N ARG A 161 12.82 6.22 15.62
CA ARG A 161 12.03 5.07 16.04
C ARG A 161 10.68 5.07 15.30
N SER A 162 10.01 3.92 15.29
CA SER A 162 8.64 3.84 14.79
C SER A 162 7.68 4.68 15.65
N LEU A 163 6.58 5.15 15.05
CA LEU A 163 5.51 5.85 15.74
C LEU A 163 4.98 5.03 16.92
N ARG A 164 4.93 3.69 16.82
CA ARG A 164 4.56 2.84 17.96
C ARG A 164 5.49 3.07 19.15
N ARG A 165 6.81 3.06 18.94
CA ARG A 165 7.78 3.25 20.02
C ARG A 165 7.76 4.68 20.56
N PHE A 166 7.46 5.67 19.71
CA PHE A 166 7.25 7.05 20.13
C PHE A 166 6.03 7.16 21.06
N LEU A 167 4.90 6.57 20.68
CA LEU A 167 3.68 6.54 21.50
C LEU A 167 3.80 5.71 22.78
N GLN A 168 4.72 4.74 22.84
CA GLN A 168 4.94 3.90 24.03
C GLN A 168 5.94 4.48 25.04
N GLY A 169 6.80 5.40 24.64
CA GLY A 169 7.93 5.81 25.47
C GLY A 169 7.76 7.21 26.02
N LEU A 170 7.35 7.35 27.29
CA LEU A 170 7.54 8.44 28.28
C LEU A 170 7.40 9.92 27.84
N CYS A 171 7.20 10.21 26.56
CA CYS A 171 7.11 11.53 25.97
C CYS A 171 5.66 11.76 25.57
N SER A 172 4.99 12.58 26.36
CA SER A 172 3.70 13.15 25.98
C SER A 172 3.80 13.88 24.65
N SER A 173 2.98 13.50 23.68
CA SER A 173 2.93 14.22 22.40
C SER A 173 2.20 15.54 22.59
N THR A 174 2.81 16.65 22.17
CA THR A 174 2.11 17.93 22.10
C THR A 174 1.17 17.93 20.90
N TRP A 175 0.14 18.77 20.96
CA TRP A 175 -0.82 18.93 19.86
C TRP A 175 -0.14 19.27 18.52
N LYS A 176 0.84 20.17 18.55
CA LYS A 176 1.64 20.53 17.36
C LYS A 176 2.33 19.32 16.71
N ILE A 177 2.85 18.40 17.52
CA ILE A 177 3.45 17.16 17.00
C ILE A 177 2.37 16.26 16.40
N ILE A 178 1.22 16.09 17.06
CA ILE A 178 0.11 15.29 16.54
C ILE A 178 -0.34 15.81 15.17
N CYS A 179 -0.58 17.12 15.02
CA CYS A 179 -0.95 17.71 13.74
C CYS A 179 0.11 17.44 12.66
N LYS A 180 1.39 17.68 12.97
CA LYS A 180 2.51 17.43 12.04
C LYS A 180 2.56 15.96 11.59
N LEU A 181 2.43 15.03 12.54
CA LEU A 181 2.43 13.60 12.26
C LEU A 181 1.23 13.21 11.38
N SER A 182 0.01 13.62 11.74
CA SER A 182 -1.20 13.29 11.00
C SER A 182 -1.19 13.82 9.58
N ILE A 183 -0.79 15.08 9.39
CA ILE A 183 -0.69 15.69 8.06
C ILE A 183 0.36 14.99 7.22
N GLY A 184 1.54 14.71 7.77
CA GLY A 184 2.59 14.01 7.03
C GLY A 184 2.18 12.59 6.62
N ILE A 185 1.54 11.83 7.51
CA ILE A 185 1.00 10.49 7.18
C ILE A 185 -0.08 10.61 6.10
N ALA A 186 -1.02 11.55 6.23
CA ALA A 186 -2.06 11.78 5.24
C ALA A 186 -1.49 12.17 3.86
N LYS A 187 -0.45 13.02 3.80
CA LYS A 187 0.27 13.37 2.55
C LYS A 187 0.90 12.15 1.90
N GLY A 188 1.57 11.30 2.67
CA GLY A 188 2.15 10.05 2.18
C GLY A 188 1.10 9.10 1.61
N LEU A 189 -0.02 8.93 2.33
CA LEU A 189 -1.09 8.03 1.90
C LEU A 189 -1.85 8.58 0.68
N TYR A 190 -2.12 9.88 0.65
CA TYR A 190 -2.70 10.58 -0.50
C TYR A 190 -1.86 10.35 -1.76
N HIS A 191 -0.54 10.48 -1.65
CA HIS A 191 0.37 10.22 -2.76
C HIS A 191 0.25 8.77 -3.27
N LEU A 192 0.24 7.77 -2.39
CA LEU A 192 0.07 6.36 -2.78
C LEU A 192 -1.25 6.11 -3.53
N HIS A 193 -2.33 6.77 -3.10
CA HIS A 193 -3.67 6.56 -3.65
C HIS A 193 -3.95 7.29 -4.97
N THR A 194 -3.19 8.33 -5.29
CA THR A 194 -3.52 9.27 -6.39
C THR A 194 -2.41 9.56 -7.38
N ALA A 195 -1.13 9.34 -7.04
CA ALA A 195 -0.01 9.73 -7.90
C ALA A 195 0.17 8.84 -9.15
N SER A 196 -0.55 7.72 -9.23
CA SER A 196 -0.50 6.75 -10.33
C SER A 196 -1.89 6.40 -10.82
N GLN A 197 -2.00 6.02 -12.10
CA GLN A 197 -3.27 5.61 -12.70
C GLN A 197 -3.92 4.44 -11.95
N ILE A 198 -3.09 3.49 -11.49
CA ILE A 198 -3.50 2.43 -10.57
C ILE A 198 -3.02 2.83 -9.17
N PRO A 199 -3.91 2.94 -8.17
CA PRO A 199 -3.51 3.28 -6.82
C PRO A 199 -2.62 2.19 -6.22
N ILE A 200 -1.63 2.62 -5.45
CA ILE A 200 -0.88 1.72 -4.58
C ILE A 200 -1.58 1.71 -3.23
N ILE A 201 -2.11 0.56 -2.85
CA ILE A 201 -2.73 0.38 -1.54
C ILE A 201 -1.65 -0.09 -0.57
N HIS A 202 -1.56 0.51 0.61
CA HIS A 202 -0.60 0.10 1.60
C HIS A 202 -0.92 -1.30 2.13
N GLY A 203 -2.18 -1.54 2.53
CA GLY A 203 -2.71 -2.82 2.98
C GLY A 203 -2.26 -3.30 4.36
N ASN A 204 -1.31 -2.60 5.00
CA ASN A 204 -0.77 -2.95 6.31
C ASN A 204 -0.33 -1.68 7.05
N LEU A 205 -1.11 -0.59 6.89
CA LEU A 205 -0.80 0.69 7.51
C LEU A 205 -1.02 0.59 9.03
N LYS A 206 0.03 0.87 9.81
CA LYS A 206 0.00 0.81 11.28
C LYS A 206 1.13 1.63 11.88
N THR A 207 1.04 1.91 13.17
CA THR A 207 2.07 2.68 13.91
C THR A 207 3.48 2.06 13.84
N ASN A 208 3.61 0.75 13.62
CA ASN A 208 4.91 0.11 13.38
C ASN A 208 5.54 0.45 12.03
N ASN A 209 4.72 0.83 11.04
CA ASN A 209 5.14 1.11 9.68
C ASN A 209 5.18 2.62 9.39
N ILE A 210 5.17 3.44 10.45
CA ILE A 210 5.43 4.89 10.37
C ILE A 210 6.78 5.13 11.05
N MET A 211 7.81 5.42 10.27
CA MET A 211 9.11 5.82 10.78
C MET A 211 9.10 7.31 11.05
N LEU A 212 9.72 7.74 12.15
CA LEU A 212 9.96 9.15 12.43
C LEU A 212 11.45 9.41 12.21
N ASP A 213 11.81 10.59 11.70
CA ASP A 213 13.19 11.09 11.78
C ASP A 213 13.38 11.99 13.02
N ALA A 214 14.58 12.57 13.19
CA ALA A 214 14.92 13.41 14.36
C ALA A 214 14.02 14.66 14.47
N ASP A 215 13.47 15.13 13.35
CA ASP A 215 12.60 16.30 13.31
C ASP A 215 11.12 15.93 13.47
N PHE A 216 10.79 14.67 13.81
CA PHE A 216 9.42 14.15 13.79
C PHE A 216 8.74 14.27 12.41
N GLN A 217 9.49 14.12 11.31
CA GLN A 217 8.87 13.94 10.01
C GLN A 217 8.43 12.48 9.84
N PRO A 218 7.11 12.18 9.73
CA PRO A 218 6.64 10.82 9.50
C PRO A 218 6.93 10.33 8.08
N ARG A 219 7.37 9.07 7.98
CA ARG A 219 7.57 8.35 6.72
C ARG A 219 6.91 6.98 6.78
N ILE A 220 5.96 6.74 5.89
CA ILE A 220 5.30 5.45 5.76
C ILE A 220 6.26 4.44 5.12
N SER A 221 6.47 3.30 5.78
CA SER A 221 7.25 2.16 5.28
C SER A 221 6.35 1.00 4.85
N ASP A 222 6.92 0.00 4.17
CA ASP A 222 6.26 -1.29 3.90
C ASP A 222 4.93 -1.22 3.12
N PHE A 223 4.72 -0.15 2.36
CA PHE A 223 3.57 -0.05 1.46
C PHE A 223 3.63 -1.14 0.39
N GLY A 224 2.51 -1.82 0.14
CA GLY A 224 2.43 -2.90 -0.85
C GLY A 224 3.23 -4.16 -0.50
N HIS A 225 3.72 -4.31 0.75
CA HIS A 225 4.55 -5.46 1.14
C HIS A 225 3.86 -6.81 0.89
N TYR A 226 2.54 -6.87 1.03
CA TYR A 226 1.73 -8.07 0.78
C TYR A 226 1.81 -8.59 -0.65
N LEU A 227 2.17 -7.74 -1.63
CA LEU A 227 2.37 -8.14 -3.03
C LEU A 227 3.58 -9.05 -3.22
N LEU A 228 4.47 -9.11 -2.23
CA LEU A 228 5.63 -10.01 -2.23
C LEU A 228 5.33 -11.33 -1.52
N LEU A 229 4.15 -11.48 -0.90
CA LEU A 229 3.79 -12.62 -0.08
C LEU A 229 2.85 -13.57 -0.81
N ASN A 230 3.05 -14.87 -0.61
CA ASN A 230 2.08 -15.87 -1.03
C ASN A 230 0.77 -15.72 -0.23
N PRO A 231 -0.34 -16.35 -0.68
CA PRO A 231 -1.65 -16.16 -0.06
C PRO A 231 -1.71 -16.51 1.43
N ALA A 232 -0.93 -17.51 1.90
CA ALA A 232 -0.91 -17.92 3.30
C ALA A 232 -0.25 -16.87 4.19
N ALA A 233 0.95 -16.40 3.81
CA ALA A 233 1.66 -15.34 4.53
C ALA A 233 0.91 -14.00 4.49
N ALA A 234 0.27 -13.68 3.36
CA ALA A 234 -0.57 -12.50 3.21
C ALA A 234 -1.80 -12.54 4.14
N LYS A 235 -2.42 -13.73 4.29
CA LYS A 235 -3.53 -13.94 5.24
C LYS A 235 -3.08 -13.73 6.69
N GLU A 236 -1.95 -14.30 7.08
CA GLU A 236 -1.42 -14.16 8.45
C GLU A 236 -1.09 -12.69 8.79
N MET A 237 -0.53 -11.94 7.83
CA MET A 237 -0.32 -10.49 7.98
C MET A 237 -1.63 -9.74 8.25
N LEU A 238 -2.69 -10.11 7.54
CA LEU A 238 -4.01 -9.51 7.70
C LEU A 238 -4.61 -9.85 9.08
N GLU A 239 -4.50 -11.11 9.52
CA GLU A 239 -4.96 -11.57 10.84
C GLU A 239 -4.20 -10.86 11.98
N THR A 240 -2.89 -10.70 11.84
CA THR A 240 -2.08 -9.91 12.78
C THR A 240 -2.58 -8.47 12.87
N SER A 241 -2.94 -7.87 11.74
CA SER A 241 -3.47 -6.50 11.69
C SER A 241 -4.86 -6.40 12.32
N ALA A 242 -5.67 -7.47 12.22
CA ALA A 242 -6.97 -7.57 12.89
C ALA A 242 -6.83 -7.57 14.41
N VAL A 243 -5.92 -8.41 14.94
CA VAL A 243 -5.64 -8.48 16.38
C VAL A 243 -5.16 -7.14 16.93
N GLN A 244 -4.43 -6.36 16.12
CA GLN A 244 -3.95 -5.03 16.50
C GLN A 244 -4.98 -3.90 16.32
N GLY A 245 -6.16 -4.21 15.77
CA GLY A 245 -7.26 -3.29 15.53
C GLY A 245 -7.11 -2.42 14.27
N TYR A 246 -6.15 -2.71 13.39
CA TYR A 246 -5.95 -1.92 12.16
C TYR A 246 -6.73 -2.45 10.95
N LYS A 247 -7.24 -3.69 11.01
CA LYS A 247 -7.97 -4.27 9.88
C LYS A 247 -9.38 -3.67 9.77
N ALA A 248 -9.68 -3.07 8.62
CA ALA A 248 -11.02 -2.59 8.31
C ALA A 248 -12.05 -3.74 8.34
N PRO A 249 -13.29 -3.48 8.81
CA PRO A 249 -14.28 -4.53 9.04
C PRO A 249 -14.72 -5.26 7.76
N GLU A 250 -14.75 -4.57 6.63
CA GLU A 250 -15.07 -5.13 5.31
C GLU A 250 -13.94 -5.99 4.73
N LEU A 251 -12.71 -5.83 5.24
CA LEU A 251 -11.53 -6.48 4.66
C LEU A 251 -11.40 -7.92 5.19
N ILE A 252 -11.91 -8.85 4.38
CA ILE A 252 -11.89 -10.28 4.70
C ILE A 252 -10.60 -10.94 4.20
N LYS A 253 -10.14 -10.61 2.98
CA LYS A 253 -8.96 -11.23 2.35
C LYS A 253 -7.95 -10.17 1.95
N MET A 254 -6.67 -10.52 2.05
CA MET A 254 -5.58 -9.57 1.80
C MET A 254 -5.54 -9.03 0.36
N ARG A 255 -6.03 -9.81 -0.61
CA ARG A 255 -6.12 -9.38 -2.01
C ARG A 255 -7.21 -8.32 -2.28
N ASP A 256 -8.14 -8.15 -1.34
CA ASP A 256 -9.30 -7.26 -1.46
C ASP A 256 -9.04 -5.91 -0.76
N VAL A 257 -7.77 -5.56 -0.49
CA VAL A 257 -7.40 -4.26 0.09
C VAL A 257 -7.78 -3.11 -0.83
N THR A 258 -8.24 -2.01 -0.24
CA THR A 258 -8.69 -0.81 -0.96
C THR A 258 -8.18 0.48 -0.31
N ARG A 259 -8.39 1.62 -0.97
CA ARG A 259 -8.06 2.94 -0.41
C ARG A 259 -8.79 3.17 0.91
N GLU A 260 -10.04 2.75 0.97
CA GLU A 260 -10.91 2.89 2.14
C GLU A 260 -10.42 2.03 3.31
N SER A 261 -9.85 0.85 3.05
CA SER A 261 -9.24 0.01 4.09
C SER A 261 -7.97 0.62 4.69
N ASP A 262 -7.18 1.35 3.88
CA ASP A 262 -6.05 2.15 4.37
C ASP A 262 -6.55 3.36 5.19
N VAL A 263 -7.63 4.02 4.74
CA VAL A 263 -8.25 5.15 5.47
C VAL A 263 -8.74 4.70 6.86
N TYR A 264 -9.35 3.53 6.97
CA TYR A 264 -9.70 2.96 8.28
C TYR A 264 -8.46 2.82 9.18
N SER A 265 -7.39 2.23 8.63
CA SER A 265 -6.13 2.06 9.36
C SER A 265 -5.53 3.40 9.80
N LEU A 266 -5.64 4.44 8.96
CA LEU A 266 -5.22 5.81 9.28
C LEU A 266 -6.06 6.39 10.44
N GLY A 267 -7.39 6.22 10.42
CA GLY A 267 -8.27 6.65 11.51
C GLY A 267 -7.87 6.03 12.85
N VAL A 268 -7.54 4.73 12.87
CA VAL A 268 -7.05 4.04 14.06
C VAL A 268 -5.71 4.62 14.54
N ILE A 269 -4.80 4.98 13.64
CA ILE A 269 -3.54 5.66 14.00
C ILE A 269 -3.82 7.04 14.61
N MET A 270 -4.73 7.82 14.01
CA MET A 270 -5.11 9.14 14.49
C MET A 270 -5.70 9.09 15.91
N LEU A 271 -6.61 8.14 16.17
CA LEU A 271 -7.18 7.91 17.51
C LEU A 271 -6.11 7.51 18.53
N LYS A 272 -5.16 6.64 18.14
CA LYS A 272 -4.04 6.24 19.02
C LYS A 272 -3.12 7.42 19.35
N MET A 273 -2.88 8.33 18.42
CA MET A 273 -2.10 9.55 18.70
C MET A 273 -2.87 10.50 19.64
N LEU A 274 -4.17 10.68 19.42
CA LEU A 274 -5.01 11.52 20.27
C LEU A 274 -5.05 11.00 21.72
N ALA A 275 -5.16 9.68 21.91
CA ALA A 275 -5.18 9.05 23.23
C ALA A 275 -3.86 9.20 24.02
N GLN A 276 -2.74 9.52 23.36
CA GLN A 276 -1.43 9.74 23.98
C GLN A 276 -1.07 11.24 24.10
N LYS A 277 -2.02 12.13 23.78
CA LYS A 277 -1.85 13.58 23.95
C LYS A 277 -1.80 13.92 25.43
N VAL A 278 -0.89 14.81 25.83
CA VAL A 278 -1.05 15.54 27.09
C VAL A 278 -1.87 16.79 26.84
N VAL A 279 -2.94 16.94 27.62
CA VAL A 279 -3.77 18.14 27.61
C VAL A 279 -2.95 19.28 28.21
N GLN A 280 -2.57 20.25 27.39
CA GLN A 280 -2.09 21.54 27.88
C GLN A 280 -3.24 22.55 27.79
N ASN A 281 -3.30 23.50 28.73
CA ASN A 281 -4.37 24.51 28.82
C ASN A 281 -4.44 25.45 27.60
N SER A 282 -3.56 25.28 26.60
CA SER A 282 -3.46 26.10 25.39
C SER A 282 -4.24 25.58 24.18
N GLU A 283 -4.66 24.32 24.14
CA GLU A 283 -5.37 23.80 22.97
C GLU A 283 -6.86 24.11 23.01
N LYS A 284 -7.38 24.66 21.90
CA LYS A 284 -8.81 24.84 21.70
C LYS A 284 -9.52 23.49 21.70
N GLU A 285 -10.50 23.35 22.59
CA GLU A 285 -11.35 22.15 22.70
C GLU A 285 -12.02 21.79 21.37
N GLU A 286 -12.38 22.81 20.58
CA GLU A 286 -12.94 22.68 19.22
C GLU A 286 -12.02 21.91 18.27
N ASN A 287 -10.71 22.16 18.30
CA ASN A 287 -9.75 21.49 17.40
C ASN A 287 -9.58 20.02 17.76
N LEU A 288 -9.61 19.70 19.06
CA LEU A 288 -9.57 18.32 19.54
C LEU A 288 -10.84 17.57 19.13
N LYS A 289 -12.00 18.21 19.26
CA LYS A 289 -13.28 17.67 18.83
C LYS A 289 -13.31 17.42 17.33
N ALA A 290 -12.94 18.41 16.51
CA ALA A 290 -12.91 18.28 15.05
C ALA A 290 -11.96 17.16 14.59
N TYR A 291 -10.80 17.02 15.23
CA TYR A 291 -9.85 15.95 14.95
C TYR A 291 -10.40 14.57 15.33
N ASN A 292 -11.03 14.44 16.50
CA ASN A 292 -11.66 13.19 16.93
C ASN A 292 -12.80 12.77 16.00
N GLU A 293 -13.64 13.73 15.56
CA GLU A 293 -14.70 13.50 14.59
C GLU A 293 -14.13 13.03 13.25
N LEU A 294 -13.06 13.65 12.75
CA LEU A 294 -12.39 13.23 11.52
C LEU A 294 -11.81 11.81 11.66
N ALA A 295 -11.11 11.53 12.76
CA ALA A 295 -10.54 10.21 13.02
C ALA A 295 -11.63 9.12 13.09
N THR A 296 -12.76 9.43 13.71
CA THR A 296 -13.93 8.54 13.81
C THR A 296 -14.60 8.34 12.44
N ALA A 297 -14.70 9.39 11.62
CA ALA A 297 -15.23 9.30 10.26
C ALA A 297 -14.36 8.38 9.37
N CYS A 298 -13.04 8.42 9.53
CA CYS A 298 -12.12 7.49 8.86
C CYS A 298 -12.39 6.02 9.28
N CYS A 299 -12.80 5.80 10.52
CA CYS A 299 -13.12 4.48 11.07
C CYS A 299 -14.57 4.01 10.80
N ASN A 300 -15.33 4.70 9.94
CA ASN A 300 -16.72 4.33 9.67
C ASN A 300 -16.82 2.86 9.20
N PRO A 301 -17.75 2.04 9.74
CA PRO A 301 -17.93 0.65 9.30
C PRO A 301 -18.24 0.52 7.80
N SER A 302 -18.95 1.51 7.23
CA SER A 302 -19.22 1.58 5.80
C SER A 302 -18.05 2.23 5.06
N PRO A 303 -17.38 1.52 4.14
CA PRO A 303 -16.23 2.06 3.40
C PRO A 303 -16.56 3.30 2.57
N SER A 304 -17.76 3.34 1.98
CA SER A 304 -18.23 4.47 1.16
C SER A 304 -18.56 5.73 1.95
N SER A 305 -18.65 5.61 3.28
CA SER A 305 -18.90 6.74 4.19
C SER A 305 -17.62 7.29 4.81
N ARG A 306 -16.47 6.73 4.47
CA ARG A 306 -15.16 7.25 4.91
C ARG A 306 -14.74 8.40 3.99
N PRO A 307 -14.16 9.48 4.52
CA PRO A 307 -13.59 10.54 3.69
C PRO A 307 -12.41 9.99 2.88
N ASP A 308 -12.21 10.51 1.68
CA ASP A 308 -11.01 10.17 0.91
C ASP A 308 -9.77 10.88 1.47
N THR A 309 -8.58 10.46 1.02
CA THR A 309 -7.31 11.03 1.53
C THR A 309 -7.11 12.50 1.20
N LYS A 310 -7.79 13.05 0.17
CA LYS A 310 -7.76 14.47 -0.16
C LYS A 310 -8.57 15.28 0.86
N GLU A 311 -9.77 14.80 1.17
CA GLU A 311 -10.65 15.41 2.17
C GLU A 311 -10.01 15.38 3.56
N ILE A 312 -9.43 14.23 3.96
CA ILE A 312 -8.72 14.08 5.24
C ILE A 312 -7.59 15.09 5.35
N LEU A 313 -6.77 15.22 4.30
CA LEU A 313 -5.64 16.15 4.29
C LEU A 313 -6.10 17.59 4.48
N LYS A 314 -7.11 18.02 3.70
CA LYS A 314 -7.68 19.36 3.81
C LYS A 314 -8.18 19.64 5.23
N ARG A 315 -8.98 18.72 5.80
CA ARG A 315 -9.52 18.90 7.16
C ARG A 315 -8.44 18.95 8.23
N LEU A 316 -7.35 18.20 8.08
CA LEU A 316 -6.22 18.26 9.00
C LEU A 316 -5.46 19.59 8.91
N GLU A 317 -5.28 20.13 7.72
CA GLU A 317 -4.67 21.46 7.50
C GLU A 317 -5.56 22.57 8.09
N ASP A 318 -6.88 22.51 7.87
CA ASP A 318 -7.84 23.45 8.48
C ASP A 318 -7.79 23.40 10.02
N ILE A 319 -7.68 22.21 10.62
CA ILE A 319 -7.55 22.04 12.08
C ILE A 319 -6.23 22.65 12.60
N GLN A 320 -5.14 22.48 11.86
CA GLN A 320 -3.83 23.03 12.24
C GLN A 320 -3.82 24.56 12.17
N ASP A 321 -4.38 25.15 11.12
CA ASP A 321 -4.38 26.60 10.91
C ASP A 321 -5.24 27.35 11.94
N ASN A 322 -6.25 26.67 12.51
CA ASN A 322 -7.11 27.20 13.58
C ASN A 322 -6.54 26.99 15.00
N SER A 323 -5.37 26.35 15.15
CA SER A 323 -4.76 25.99 16.44
C SER A 323 -3.83 27.04 17.03
#